data_AF-A0A967SVB7-F1
#
_entry.id   AF-A0A967SVB7-F1
#
_cell.length_a   1.000
_cell.length_b   1.000
_cell.length_c   1.000
_cell.angle_alpha   90.00
_cell.angle_beta   90.00
_cell.angle_gamma   90.00
#
_symmetry.space_group_name_H-M   'P 1'
#
loop_
_entity.id
_entity.type
_entity.pdbx_description
1 polymer ?
#
loop_
_entity_poly.entity_id
_entity_poly.type
_entity_poly.pdbx_seq_one_letter_code
_entity_poly.pdbx_strand_id
1 'polypeptide(L)'
;MDFQELQQKIDYARNTSNQLSPLPVSDIPELLQQHSDKEGNYLTYIDENDNRTEVSYAEFYKHVINCARFLQNHGLSHGDRIATIS
;
A
#
# COMPACT_ATOMS: atom_id res chain seq x y z
N MET A 1 -14.23 -14.39 4.00
CA MET A 1 -14.68 -15.11 5.22
C MET A 1 -15.67 -14.23 5.93
N ASP A 2 -16.76 -14.81 6.43
CA ASP A 2 -17.76 -14.08 7.19
C ASP A 2 -17.66 -14.53 8.67
N PHE A 3 -17.31 -13.59 9.55
CA PHE A 3 -17.15 -13.85 10.98
C PHE A 3 -18.27 -13.13 11.72
N GLN A 4 -19.08 -13.89 12.45
CA GLN A 4 -20.28 -13.37 13.12
C GLN A 4 -19.95 -12.81 14.51
N GLU A 5 -18.85 -13.28 15.14
CA GLU A 5 -18.45 -12.86 16.49
C GLU A 5 -16.97 -12.47 16.60
N LEU A 6 -16.64 -11.59 17.55
CA LEU A 6 -15.27 -11.14 17.82
C LEU A 6 -14.35 -12.30 18.23
N GLN A 7 -14.85 -13.23 19.04
CA GLN A 7 -14.09 -14.38 19.51
C GLN A 7 -13.60 -15.25 18.34
N GLN A 8 -14.46 -15.46 17.33
CA GLN A 8 -14.10 -16.18 16.10
C GLN A 8 -12.96 -15.51 15.33
N LYS A 9 -12.94 -14.17 15.28
CA LYS A 9 -11.84 -13.41 14.65
C LYS A 9 -10.54 -13.57 15.43
N ILE A 10 -10.59 -13.54 16.76
CA ILE A 10 -9.42 -13.71 17.63
C ILE A 10 -8.84 -15.12 17.48
N ASP A 11 -9.69 -16.14 17.52
CA ASP A 11 -9.26 -17.53 17.39
C ASP A 11 -8.71 -17.82 15.99
N TYR A 12 -9.32 -17.26 14.95
CA TYR A 12 -8.81 -17.34 13.58
C TYR A 12 -7.43 -16.67 13.44
N ALA A 13 -7.25 -15.46 13.98
CA ALA A 13 -5.98 -14.74 13.92
C ALA A 13 -4.84 -15.43 14.70
N ARG A 14 -5.18 -16.19 15.75
CA ARG A 14 -4.21 -16.96 16.56
C ARG A 14 -3.92 -18.35 15.99
N ASN A 15 -4.72 -18.82 15.04
CA ASN A 15 -4.60 -20.15 14.48
C ASN A 15 -3.67 -20.15 13.26
N THR A 16 -2.53 -20.82 13.38
CA THR A 16 -1.55 -21.01 12.30
C THR A 16 -1.74 -22.30 11.50
N SER A 17 -2.70 -23.15 11.89
CA SER A 17 -3.00 -24.43 11.24
C SER A 17 -3.82 -24.28 9.97
N ASN A 18 -4.46 -23.12 9.76
CA ASN A 18 -5.25 -22.85 8.56
C ASN A 18 -4.34 -22.38 7.42
N GLN A 19 -4.43 -23.05 6.28
CA GLN A 19 -3.76 -22.62 5.07
C GLN A 19 -4.41 -21.33 4.57
N LEU A 20 -3.64 -20.24 4.54
CA LEU A 20 -4.12 -18.95 4.05
C LEU A 20 -4.40 -19.03 2.55
N SER A 21 -5.44 -18.32 2.11
CA SER A 21 -5.68 -18.10 0.69
C SER A 21 -4.49 -17.38 0.07
N PRO A 22 -4.17 -17.66 -1.22
CA PRO A 22 -3.13 -16.93 -1.91
C PRO A 22 -3.45 -15.44 -1.92
N LEU A 23 -2.39 -14.62 -1.87
CA LEU A 23 -2.55 -13.18 -2.03
C LEU A 23 -3.18 -12.88 -3.41
N PRO A 24 -4.08 -11.89 -3.48
CA PRO A 24 -4.79 -11.57 -4.73
C PRO A 24 -3.90 -10.92 -5.79
N VAL A 25 -2.69 -10.50 -5.41
CA VAL A 25 -1.72 -9.78 -6.23
C VAL A 25 -0.33 -10.33 -5.99
N SER A 26 0.51 -10.22 -7.02
CA SER A 26 1.88 -10.73 -7.02
C SER A 26 2.90 -9.72 -6.52
N ASP A 27 2.63 -8.42 -6.70
CA ASP A 27 3.51 -7.34 -6.27
C ASP A 27 2.75 -6.06 -5.85
N ILE A 28 3.50 -5.10 -5.30
CA ILE A 28 2.97 -3.81 -4.85
C ILE A 28 2.50 -2.94 -6.02
N PRO A 29 3.24 -2.82 -7.16
CA PRO A 29 2.74 -2.09 -8.33
C PRO A 29 1.36 -2.53 -8.82
N GLU A 30 1.11 -3.83 -8.89
CA GLU A 30 -0.18 -4.43 -9.27
C GLU A 30 -1.28 -4.01 -8.30
N LEU A 31 -1.00 -4.08 -6.99
CA LEU A 31 -1.92 -3.61 -5.96
C LEU A 31 -2.28 -2.12 -6.12
N LEU A 32 -1.27 -1.28 -6.34
CA LEU A 32 -1.46 0.16 -6.47
C LEU A 32 -2.24 0.50 -7.76
N GLN A 33 -1.99 -0.23 -8.85
CA GLN A 33 -2.74 -0.06 -10.09
C GLN A 33 -4.22 -0.44 -9.93
N GLN A 34 -4.52 -1.58 -9.29
CA GLN A 34 -5.91 -2.01 -9.01
C GLN A 34 -6.70 -1.00 -8.17
N HIS A 35 -6.00 -0.16 -7.41
CA HIS A 35 -6.59 0.86 -6.56
C HIS A 35 -6.48 2.28 -7.12
N SER A 36 -5.83 2.48 -8.27
CA SER A 36 -5.55 3.81 -8.82
C SER A 36 -6.81 4.63 -9.14
N ASP A 37 -7.90 3.95 -9.51
CA ASP A 37 -9.20 4.58 -9.81
C ASP A 37 -10.18 4.54 -8.62
N LYS A 38 -9.74 4.09 -7.44
CA LYS A 38 -10.64 4.06 -6.27
C LYS A 38 -10.87 5.45 -5.72
N GLU A 39 -12.13 5.73 -5.44
CA GLU A 39 -12.53 6.91 -4.70
C GLU A 39 -12.05 6.80 -3.23
N GLY A 40 -11.52 7.90 -2.71
CA GLY A 40 -11.09 8.02 -1.32
C GLY A 40 -9.62 8.36 -1.12
N ASN A 41 -9.28 8.59 0.13
CA ASN A 41 -7.94 9.01 0.55
C ASN A 41 -7.08 7.79 0.86
N TYR A 42 -5.88 7.78 0.29
CA TYR A 42 -4.82 6.82 0.62
C TYR A 42 -4.11 7.21 1.92
N LEU A 43 -3.73 8.48 2.04
CA LEU A 43 -3.03 9.01 3.19
C LEU A 43 -3.73 10.28 3.68
N THR A 44 -3.95 10.36 4.98
CA THR A 44 -4.30 11.60 5.67
C THR A 44 -3.17 11.90 6.64
N TYR A 45 -2.56 13.06 6.50
CA TYR A 45 -1.49 13.56 7.37
C TYR A 45 -1.95 14.87 8.01
N ILE A 46 -1.71 15.00 9.31
CA ILE A 46 -1.96 16.21 10.07
C ILE A 46 -0.60 16.69 10.59
N ASP A 47 -0.23 17.92 10.25
CA ASP A 47 1.05 18.50 10.66
C ASP A 47 1.00 19.08 12.09
N GLU A 48 2.13 19.59 12.57
CA GLU A 48 2.26 20.20 13.90
C GLU A 48 1.38 21.45 14.11
N ASN A 49 0.91 22.07 13.02
CA ASN A 49 0.04 23.24 13.01
C ASN A 49 -1.44 22.87 12.80
N ASP A 50 -1.79 21.58 12.93
CA ASP A 50 -3.13 21.04 12.69
C ASP A 50 -3.62 21.19 11.23
N ASN A 51 -2.71 21.38 10.27
CA ASN A 51 -3.07 21.40 8.87
C ASN A 51 -3.26 19.96 8.37
N ARG A 52 -4.45 19.69 7.84
CA ARG A 52 -4.79 18.42 7.24
C ARG A 52 -4.41 18.39 5.76
N THR A 53 -3.58 17.43 5.39
CA THR A 53 -3.27 17.09 4.01
C THR A 53 -3.83 15.71 3.70
N GLU A 54 -4.57 15.62 2.60
CA GLU A 54 -5.13 14.37 2.10
C GLU A 54 -4.51 14.04 0.74
N VAL A 55 -4.16 12.79 0.55
CA VAL A 55 -3.65 12.27 -0.72
C VAL A 55 -4.58 11.14 -1.14
N SER A 56 -5.25 11.30 -2.27
CA SER A 56 -6.09 10.26 -2.85
C SER A 56 -5.29 9.06 -3.36
N TYR A 57 -5.95 7.93 -3.58
CA TYR A 57 -5.32 6.76 -4.22
C TYR A 57 -4.75 7.11 -5.60
N ALA A 58 -5.48 7.89 -6.40
CA ALA A 58 -5.05 8.33 -7.72
C ALA A 58 -3.80 9.23 -7.66
N GLU A 59 -3.77 10.19 -6.73
CA GLU A 59 -2.61 11.06 -6.52
C GLU A 59 -1.40 10.27 -6.04
N PHE A 60 -1.58 9.41 -5.04
CA PHE A 60 -0.51 8.56 -4.52
C PHE A 60 0.08 7.68 -5.63
N TYR A 61 -0.76 7.00 -6.41
CA TYR A 61 -0.31 6.18 -7.54
C TYR A 61 0.51 7.01 -8.53
N LYS A 62 0.03 8.20 -8.90
CA LYS A 62 0.73 9.12 -9.79
C LYS A 62 2.10 9.53 -9.23
N HIS A 63 2.21 9.82 -7.93
CA HIS A 63 3.48 10.14 -7.27
C HIS A 63 4.47 8.97 -7.35
N VAL A 64 4.02 7.75 -7.05
CA VAL A 64 4.85 6.53 -7.11
C VAL A 64 5.38 6.31 -8.53
N ILE A 65 4.53 6.37 -9.55
CA ILE A 65 4.93 6.16 -10.95
C ILE A 65 5.92 7.24 -11.41
N ASN A 66 5.70 8.50 -11.05
CA ASN A 66 6.60 9.58 -11.40
C ASN A 66 7.96 9.46 -10.70
N CYS A 67 7.98 9.04 -9.43
CA CYS A 67 9.21 8.75 -8.70
C CYS A 67 9.98 7.59 -9.37
N ALA A 68 9.29 6.50 -9.71
CA ALA A 68 9.90 5.37 -10.40
C ALA A 68 10.53 5.77 -11.75
N ARG A 69 9.83 6.59 -12.55
CA ARG A 69 10.36 7.13 -13.81
C ARG A 69 11.59 8.02 -13.60
N PHE A 70 11.54 8.89 -12.59
CA PHE A 70 12.67 9.75 -12.24
C PHE A 70 13.91 8.91 -11.89
N LEU A 71 13.74 7.89 -11.05
CA LEU A 71 14.82 7.00 -10.64
C LEU A 71 15.37 6.18 -11.81
N GLN A 72 14.49 5.64 -12.66
CA GLN A 72 14.88 4.91 -13.87
C GLN A 72 15.70 5.79 -14.81
N ASN A 73 15.33 7.07 -14.97
CA ASN A 73 16.09 8.03 -15.77
C ASN A 73 17.50 8.32 -15.21
N HIS A 74 17.75 8.02 -13.93
CA HIS A 74 19.06 8.11 -13.29
C HIS A 74 19.83 6.78 -13.31
N GLY A 75 19.37 5.82 -14.12
CA GLY A 75 20.05 4.54 -14.33
C GLY A 75 19.70 3.45 -13.33
N LEU A 76 18.70 3.66 -12.46
CA LEU A 76 18.22 2.60 -11.58
C LEU A 76 17.44 1.54 -12.35
N SER A 77 17.69 0.29 -11.97
CA SER A 77 17.22 -0.91 -12.63
C SER A 77 16.78 -1.95 -11.61
N HIS A 78 16.15 -3.02 -12.11
CA HIS A 78 15.70 -4.11 -11.25
C HIS A 78 16.88 -4.77 -10.53
N GLY A 79 16.77 -4.91 -9.21
CA GLY A 79 17.82 -5.48 -8.35
C GLY A 79 18.70 -4.44 -7.67
N ASP A 80 18.63 -3.17 -8.09
CA ASP A 80 19.36 -2.09 -7.43
C ASP A 80 18.80 -1.78 -6.04
N ARG A 81 19.68 -1.33 -5.15
CA ARG A 81 19.34 -0.96 -3.77
C ARG A 81 19.33 0.55 -3.64
N ILE A 82 18.24 1.08 -3.09
CA ILE A 82 18.06 2.51 -2.82
C ILE A 82 18.17 2.72 -1.31
N ALA A 83 19.09 3.58 -0.89
CA ALA A 83 19.16 4.03 0.49
C ALA A 83 18.21 5.23 0.67
N THR A 84 17.36 5.18 1.70
CA THR A 84 16.52 6.31 2.11
C THR A 84 17.04 6.86 3.42
N ILE A 85 17.09 8.18 3.56
CA ILE A 85 17.48 8.87 4.80
C ILE A 85 16.23 9.61 5.29
N SER A 86 15.89 9.44 6.57
CA SER A 86 14.79 10.11 7.27
C SER A 86 15.33 10.97 8.40
#